data_AF-A0A7X7X021-F1
#
_entry.id   AF-A0A7X7X021-F1
#
_cell.length_a   1.000
_cell.length_b   1.000
_cell.length_c   1.000
_cell.angle_alpha   90.00
_cell.angle_beta   90.00
_cell.angle_gamma   90.00
#
_symmetry.space_group_name_H-M   'P 1'
#
loop_
_entity.id
_entity.type
_entity.pdbx_description
1 polymer ?
#
loop_
_entity_poly.entity_id
_entity_poly.type
_entity_poly.pdbx_seq_one_letter_code
_entity_poly.pdbx_strand_id
1 'polypeptide(L)' 'REYQYHATFRDETLPQILNYLSKSVAMKWQNVESMQQDDDTLTRQKIVIDLY' A
#
# COMPACT_ATOMS: atom_id res chain seq x y z
N ARG A 1 -8.04 1.07 17.75
CA ARG A 1 -7.60 -0.33 17.71
C ARG A 1 -6.46 -0.40 16.71
N GLU A 2 -5.26 -0.76 17.13
CA GLU A 2 -4.13 -0.98 16.22
C GLU A 2 -4.13 -2.45 15.80
N TYR A 3 -4.18 -2.69 14.50
CA TYR A 3 -4.07 -4.03 13.94
C TYR A 3 -2.63 -4.21 13.45
N GLN A 4 -1.89 -5.12 14.08
CA GLN A 4 -0.51 -5.40 13.72
C GLN A 4 -0.44 -6.72 12.95
N TYR A 5 -0.10 -6.65 11.67
CA TYR A 5 0.08 -7.81 10.80
C TYR A 5 1.56 -7.98 10.47
N HIS A 6 2.07 -9.20 10.59
CA HIS A 6 3.44 -9.55 10.21
C HIS A 6 3.39 -10.61 9.10
N ALA A 7 4.06 -10.34 7.99
CA ALA A 7 4.18 -11.26 6.87
C ALA A 7 5.57 -11.11 6.25
N THR A 8 6.15 -12.24 5.84
CA THR A 8 7.44 -12.26 5.14
C THR A 8 7.18 -12.42 3.65
N PHE A 9 7.72 -11.49 2.86
CA PHE A 9 7.62 -11.49 1.40
C PHE A 9 9.01 -11.74 0.82
N ARG A 10 9.09 -12.50 -0.27
CA ARG A 10 10.36 -12.87 -0.93
C ARG A 10 10.56 -12.08 -2.21
N ASP A 11 9.57 -12.10 -3.09
CA ASP A 11 9.62 -11.48 -4.43
C ASP A 11 8.32 -10.70 -4.75
N GLU A 12 7.42 -10.56 -3.77
CA GLU A 12 6.14 -9.87 -3.95
C GLU A 12 6.31 -8.36 -4.04
N THR A 13 5.63 -7.77 -5.03
CA THR A 13 5.53 -6.31 -5.15
C THR A 13 4.53 -5.74 -4.14
N LEU A 14 4.69 -4.47 -3.78
CA LEU A 14 3.79 -3.78 -2.84
C LEU A 14 2.29 -3.90 -3.21
N PRO A 15 1.86 -3.79 -4.48
CA PRO A 15 0.48 -4.09 -4.89
C PRO A 15 0.03 -5.53 -4.61
N GLN A 16 0.91 -6.52 -4.80
CA GLN A 16 0.61 -7.93 -4.51
C GLN A 16 0.47 -8.15 -3.00
N ILE A 17 1.34 -7.54 -2.20
CA ILE A 17 1.24 -7.56 -0.73
C ILE A 17 -0.12 -7.02 -0.27
N LEU A 18 -0.53 -5.85 -0.79
CA LEU A 18 -1.81 -5.23 -0.45
C LEU A 18 -3.01 -6.07 -0.90
N ASN A 19 -2.90 -6.76 -2.04
CA ASN A 19 -3.91 -7.72 -2.50
C ASN A 19 -4.00 -8.98 -1.63
N TYR A 20 -2.89 -9.43 -1.03
CA TYR A 20 -2.94 -10.54 -0.07
C TYR A 20 -3.55 -10.10 1.26
N LEU A 21 -3.24 -8.88 1.70
CA LEU A 21 -3.84 -8.30 2.90
C LEU A 21 -5.35 -8.09 2.70
N SER A 22 -5.81 -7.56 1.57
CA SER A 22 -7.24 -7.37 1.29
C SER A 22 -8.05 -8.68 1.21
N LYS A 23 -7.41 -9.83 1.01
CA LYS A 23 -8.05 -11.15 1.13
C LYS A 23 -8.27 -11.58 2.58
N SER A 24 -7.45 -11.08 3.51
CA SER A 24 -7.45 -11.50 4.91
C SER A 24 -8.15 -10.50 5.83
N VAL A 25 -8.24 -9.23 5.42
CA VAL A 25 -8.89 -8.15 6.16
C VAL A 25 -9.83 -7.37 5.24
N ALA A 26 -10.92 -6.83 5.79
CA ALA A 26 -11.87 -5.98 5.07
C ALA A 26 -11.23 -4.62 4.75
N MET A 27 -10.34 -4.61 3.77
CA MET A 27 -9.49 -3.50 3.38
C MET A 27 -9.69 -3.19 1.90
N LYS A 28 -9.81 -1.91 1.59
CA LYS A 28 -9.59 -1.40 0.23
C LYS A 28 -8.30 -0.59 0.20
N TRP A 29 -7.57 -0.71 -0.89
CA TRP A 29 -6.37 0.06 -1.11
C TRP A 29 -6.40 0.65 -2.51
N GLN A 30 -5.83 1.84 -2.64
CA GLN A 30 -5.71 2.52 -3.93
C GLN A 30 -4.32 3.15 -4.05
N ASN A 31 -3.69 2.96 -5.21
CA ASN A 31 -2.54 3.74 -5.61
C ASN A 31 -3.04 5.11 -6.03
N VAL A 32 -2.64 6.15 -5.30
CA VAL A 32 -2.80 7.51 -5.78
C VAL A 32 -1.59 7.77 -6.66
N GLU A 33 -1.83 7.90 -7.98
CA GLU A 33 -0.78 8.24 -8.92
C GLU A 33 -0.04 9.47 -8.40
N SER A 34 1.27 9.33 -8.27
CA SER A 34 2.14 10.31 -7.67
C SER A 34 2.05 11.60 -8.47
N MET A 35 1.47 12.65 -7.88
CA MET A 35 1.63 14.01 -8.38
C MET A 35 3.13 14.31 -8.33
N GLN A 36 3.72 14.51 -9.50
CA GLN A 36 5.08 15.02 -9.65
C GLN A 36 5.15 16.34 -8.88
N GLN A 37 5.84 16.34 -7.73
CA GLN A 37 6.19 17.59 -7.08
C GLN A 37 7.27 18.25 -7.93
N ASP A 38 7.15 19.56 -8.15
CA ASP A 38 8.07 20.41 -8.92
C ASP A 38 9.56 20.32 -8.51
N ASP A 39 9.87 19.63 -7.42
CA ASP A 39 11.22 19.42 -6.93
C ASP A 39 11.67 17.99 -7.24
N ASP A 40 12.68 17.88 -8.08
CA ASP A 40 13.17 16.72 -8.84
C ASP A 40 13.83 15.63 -7.96
N THR A 41 13.30 15.34 -6.77
CA THR A 41 14.04 14.57 -5.76
C THR A 41 13.41 13.27 -5.27
N LEU A 42 12.11 13.01 -5.44
CA LEU A 42 11.57 11.64 -5.31
C LEU A 42 10.06 11.62 -5.65
N THR A 43 9.66 10.87 -6.67
CA THR A 43 8.24 10.54 -6.90
C THR A 43 7.79 9.61 -5.77
N ARG A 44 7.21 10.18 -4.70
CA ARG A 44 6.66 9.39 -3.60
C ARG A 44 5.35 8.76 -4.05
N GLN A 45 5.33 7.44 -4.21
CA GLN A 45 4.11 6.69 -4.41
C GLN A 45 3.28 6.76 -3.13
N LYS A 46 2.06 7.32 -3.22
CA LYS A 46 1.14 7.41 -2.10
C LYS A 46 0.12 6.29 -2.20
N ILE A 47 0.06 5.46 -1.16
CA ILE A 47 -0.92 4.38 -1.04
C ILE A 47 -1.88 4.74 0.07
N VAL A 48 -3.17 4.78 -0.26
CA VAL A 48 -4.23 5.00 0.71
C VAL A 48 -4.86 3.65 1.03
N ILE A 49 -4.97 3.37 2.33
CA ILE A 49 -5.55 2.14 2.87
C ILE A 49 -6.79 2.53 3.66
N ASP A 50 -7.93 1.95 3.30
CA ASP A 50 -9.23 2.13 3.94
C ASP A 50 -9.65 0.79 4.57
N LEU A 51 -9.91 0.80 5.88
CA LEU A 51 -10.28 -0.38 6.67
C LEU A 51 -11.75 -0.22 7.09
N TYR A 52 -12.59 -1.22 6.78
CA TYR A 52 -14.03 -1.23 7.10
C TYR A 52 -14.33 -1.99 8.39
#